data_AF-A0A914UDM6-F1
#
_entry.id   AF-A0A914UDM6-F1
#
_cell.length_a   1.000
_cell.length_b   1.000
_cell.length_c   1.000
_cell.angle_alpha   90.00
_cell.angle_beta   90.00
_cell.angle_gamma   90.00
#
_symmetry.space_group_name_H-M   'P 1'
#
loop_
_entity.id
_entity.type
_entity.pdbx_description
1 polymer ?
#
loop_
_entity_poly.entity_id
_entity_poly.type
_entity_poly.pdbx_seq_one_letter_code
_entity_poly.pdbx_strand_id
1 'polypeptide(L)'
;MAIYLVFCYFFVIIISKINAQLSTVHACLKEAKDIPNNRLNGRTLAGIIGFGWDDLQSIRTKPVFFEEFKLCRAEPTGHYLLPDTIVAVPVLKVKLDEMANYYENFQNFKEKISNTFVGAASGEYAWLSASASFSKINKKTKENFAKYKSSLLYTKLQYDAFNLYQDSVGLLAPGFIDRIEQISYSVSQKLTYQAKYLAEMIVKDYGTHYVSSANTGAMIEQKTFIESYFAFEGNATLEGVRIAAAAKFGRFFNAFFSNHQSASVVDQQALTNITKSSFLETNGGPDINKILSDNATFNIENIVPYNFNGDWLYQVVSKRNFPNISIDLLLNIQHLIKNATETYYEKNTIHGCMDMNSPNFDFKVRNIEFLIKIFFK
;
A
#
# COMPACT_ATOMS: atom_id res chain seq x y z
N MET A 1 -9.23 -35.25 -25.43
CA MET A 1 -9.92 -35.79 -24.24
C MET A 1 -9.06 -35.73 -22.97
N ALA A 2 -7.76 -36.06 -23.02
CA ALA A 2 -6.86 -35.99 -21.86
C ALA A 2 -6.65 -34.59 -21.26
N ILE A 3 -6.61 -33.53 -22.08
CA ILE A 3 -6.40 -32.13 -21.62
C ILE A 3 -7.59 -31.63 -20.78
N TYR A 4 -8.82 -32.03 -21.10
CA TYR A 4 -10.02 -31.67 -20.34
C TYR A 4 -10.08 -32.35 -18.96
N LEU A 5 -9.58 -33.58 -18.85
CA LEU A 5 -9.51 -34.31 -17.58
C LEU A 5 -8.49 -33.68 -16.62
N VAL A 6 -7.34 -33.22 -17.11
CA VAL A 6 -6.32 -32.54 -16.31
C VAL A 6 -6.83 -31.18 -15.80
N PHE A 7 -7.52 -30.41 -16.64
CA PHE A 7 -8.14 -29.14 -16.22
C PHE A 7 -9.25 -29.35 -15.19
N CYS A 8 -10.12 -30.34 -15.36
CA CYS A 8 -11.13 -30.68 -14.35
C CYS A 8 -10.50 -31.11 -13.03
N TYR A 9 -9.44 -31.92 -13.05
CA TYR A 9 -8.78 -32.39 -11.83
C TYR A 9 -8.12 -31.25 -11.06
N PHE A 10 -7.42 -30.33 -11.76
CA PHE A 10 -6.86 -29.13 -11.14
C PHE A 10 -7.93 -28.19 -10.60
N PHE A 11 -9.04 -28.01 -11.32
CA PHE A 11 -10.14 -27.16 -10.87
C PHE A 11 -10.83 -27.73 -9.63
N VAL A 12 -11.01 -29.06 -9.57
CA VAL A 12 -11.57 -29.77 -8.40
C VAL A 12 -10.62 -29.67 -7.19
N ILE A 13 -9.30 -29.76 -7.39
CA ILE A 13 -8.32 -29.60 -6.30
C ILE A 13 -8.28 -28.15 -5.78
N ILE A 14 -8.37 -27.15 -6.67
CA ILE A 14 -8.41 -25.74 -6.27
C ILE A 14 -9.69 -25.46 -5.49
N ILE A 15 -10.86 -25.90 -5.99
CA ILE A 15 -12.14 -25.74 -5.29
C ILE A 15 -12.12 -26.49 -3.95
N SER A 16 -11.57 -27.71 -3.89
CA SER A 16 -11.52 -28.47 -2.63
C SER A 16 -10.63 -27.79 -1.59
N LYS A 17 -9.49 -27.23 -2.00
CA LYS A 17 -8.61 -26.45 -1.10
C LYS A 17 -9.26 -25.15 -0.63
N ILE A 18 -9.94 -24.41 -1.50
CA ILE A 18 -10.69 -23.20 -1.12
C ILE A 18 -11.83 -23.54 -0.16
N ASN A 19 -12.60 -24.60 -0.45
CA ASN A 19 -13.69 -25.06 0.42
C ASN A 19 -13.18 -25.57 1.77
N ALA A 20 -12.01 -26.24 1.80
CA ALA A 20 -11.37 -26.67 3.03
C ALA A 20 -10.84 -25.51 3.87
N GLN A 21 -10.35 -24.44 3.24
CA GLN A 21 -9.94 -23.21 3.92
C GLN A 21 -11.15 -22.46 4.49
N LEU A 22 -12.24 -22.36 3.71
CA LEU A 22 -13.46 -21.73 4.18
C LEU A 22 -14.07 -22.53 5.34
N SER A 23 -14.05 -23.86 5.29
CA SER A 23 -14.56 -24.71 6.37
C SER A 23 -13.70 -24.63 7.64
N THR A 24 -12.37 -24.52 7.52
CA THR A 24 -11.47 -24.34 8.68
C THR A 24 -11.63 -22.97 9.32
N VAL A 25 -11.73 -21.88 8.54
CA VAL A 25 -12.04 -20.55 9.08
C VAL A 25 -13.38 -20.56 9.82
N HIS A 26 -14.41 -21.18 9.25
CA HIS A 26 -15.71 -21.32 9.92
C HIS A 26 -15.63 -22.18 11.19
N ALA A 27 -14.81 -23.24 11.20
CA ALA A 27 -14.58 -24.07 12.39
C ALA A 27 -13.88 -23.27 13.50
N CYS A 28 -12.79 -22.56 13.20
CA CYS A 28 -12.11 -21.69 14.16
C CYS A 28 -13.03 -20.59 14.70
N LEU A 29 -13.82 -19.95 13.83
CA LEU A 29 -14.80 -18.96 14.25
C LEU A 29 -15.92 -19.56 15.10
N LYS A 30 -16.24 -20.84 14.93
CA LYS A 30 -17.23 -21.56 15.73
C LYS A 30 -16.66 -21.97 17.09
N GLU A 31 -15.45 -22.53 17.14
CA GLU A 31 -14.73 -22.84 18.39
C GLU A 31 -14.43 -21.57 19.20
N ALA A 32 -14.15 -20.46 18.52
CA ALA A 32 -14.02 -19.14 19.14
C ALA A 32 -15.30 -18.71 19.87
N LYS A 33 -16.50 -18.99 19.35
CA LYS A 33 -17.76 -18.58 20.01
C LYS A 33 -17.97 -19.23 21.38
N ASP A 34 -17.28 -20.33 21.67
CA ASP A 34 -17.37 -21.04 22.95
C ASP A 34 -16.38 -20.50 24.03
N ILE A 35 -15.59 -19.46 23.70
CA ILE A 35 -14.68 -18.78 24.63
C ILE A 35 -15.41 -17.60 25.32
N PRO A 36 -15.46 -17.52 26.66
CA PRO A 36 -16.04 -16.39 27.36
C PRO A 36 -15.30 -15.09 27.02
N ASN A 37 -16.03 -14.01 26.71
CA ASN A 37 -15.52 -12.71 26.21
C ASN A 37 -15.01 -12.68 24.75
N ASN A 38 -15.29 -13.69 23.92
CA ASN A 38 -14.83 -13.66 22.55
C ASN A 38 -15.54 -12.59 21.70
N ARG A 39 -14.74 -11.72 21.07
CA ARG A 39 -15.18 -10.64 20.17
C ARG A 39 -14.80 -10.90 18.71
N LEU A 40 -14.41 -12.14 18.37
CA LEU A 40 -14.18 -12.60 17.00
C LEU A 40 -15.50 -12.58 16.21
N ASN A 41 -15.93 -11.39 15.77
CA ASN A 41 -17.12 -11.16 14.95
C ASN A 41 -16.88 -11.57 13.48
N GLY A 42 -16.28 -12.74 13.24
CA GLY A 42 -15.95 -13.22 11.89
C GLY A 42 -14.84 -12.45 11.18
N ARG A 43 -14.08 -11.63 11.91
CA ARG A 43 -13.04 -10.76 11.33
C ARG A 43 -11.69 -11.48 11.30
N THR A 44 -10.93 -11.23 10.24
CA THR A 44 -9.64 -11.87 9.96
C THR A 44 -8.67 -10.86 9.37
N LEU A 45 -7.37 -11.03 9.63
CA LEU A 45 -6.28 -10.28 9.00
C LEU A 45 -5.62 -11.04 7.84
N ALA A 46 -6.32 -12.04 7.28
CA ALA A 46 -5.97 -12.61 5.98
C ALA A 46 -6.04 -11.56 4.87
N GLY A 47 -5.29 -11.80 3.79
CA GLY A 47 -5.36 -10.96 2.60
C GLY A 47 -4.50 -9.70 2.67
N ILE A 48 -3.73 -9.51 3.74
CA ILE A 48 -2.98 -8.28 3.99
C ILE A 48 -1.52 -8.39 3.55
N ILE A 49 -0.83 -9.46 3.96
CA ILE A 49 0.57 -9.74 3.58
C ILE A 49 0.65 -11.08 2.84
N GLY A 50 1.79 -11.37 2.22
CA GLY A 50 1.98 -12.60 1.44
C GLY A 50 1.47 -12.53 -0.01
N PHE A 51 1.04 -11.35 -0.47
CA PHE A 51 0.61 -11.09 -1.84
C PHE A 51 1.70 -10.42 -2.64
N GLY A 52 1.65 -10.60 -3.95
CA GLY A 52 2.42 -9.79 -4.87
C GLY A 52 1.99 -8.32 -4.84
N TRP A 53 2.89 -7.44 -5.27
CA TRP A 53 2.68 -5.99 -5.28
C TRP A 53 3.23 -5.37 -6.56
N ASP A 54 2.36 -4.68 -7.30
CA ASP A 54 2.76 -3.80 -8.39
C ASP A 54 3.03 -2.40 -7.81
N ASP A 55 4.31 -2.10 -7.66
CA ASP A 55 4.78 -0.86 -7.07
C ASP A 55 4.47 0.39 -7.91
N LEU A 56 4.47 0.30 -9.25
CA LEU A 56 4.12 1.46 -10.09
C LEU A 56 2.65 1.86 -9.91
N GLN A 57 1.77 0.87 -9.78
CA GLN A 57 0.33 1.08 -9.63
C GLN A 57 -0.11 1.18 -8.16
N SER A 58 0.75 0.80 -7.22
CA SER A 58 0.46 0.63 -5.79
C SER A 58 -0.76 -0.25 -5.53
N ILE A 59 -0.77 -1.43 -6.14
CA ILE A 59 -1.86 -2.40 -5.98
C ILE A 59 -1.34 -3.78 -5.60
N ARG A 60 -2.14 -4.49 -4.80
CA ARG A 60 -1.95 -5.93 -4.55
C ARG A 60 -2.28 -6.72 -5.82
N THR A 61 -1.52 -7.77 -6.06
CA THR A 61 -1.71 -8.72 -7.17
C THR A 61 -2.00 -10.12 -6.63
N LYS A 62 -1.72 -11.19 -7.40
CA LYS A 62 -1.98 -12.56 -6.96
C LYS A 62 -1.19 -12.94 -5.70
N PRO A 63 -1.71 -13.87 -4.87
CA PRO A 63 -1.02 -14.37 -3.67
C PRO A 63 0.29 -15.08 -4.05
N VAL A 64 1.37 -14.73 -3.36
CA VAL A 64 2.67 -15.43 -3.46
C VAL A 64 2.75 -16.52 -2.41
N PHE A 65 2.19 -16.26 -1.23
CA PHE A 65 2.06 -17.18 -0.12
C PHE A 65 0.60 -17.55 0.12
N PHE A 66 0.40 -18.73 0.68
CA PHE A 66 -0.88 -19.30 1.04
C PHE A 66 -1.11 -19.13 2.55
N GLU A 67 -2.30 -18.65 2.91
CA GLU A 67 -2.69 -18.39 4.30
C GLU A 67 -3.54 -19.54 4.84
N GLU A 68 -3.05 -20.22 5.88
CA GLU A 68 -3.79 -21.27 6.60
C GLU A 68 -4.23 -20.78 7.98
N PHE A 69 -5.27 -21.42 8.53
CA PHE A 69 -5.84 -21.11 9.85
C PHE A 69 -5.95 -22.36 10.74
N LYS A 70 -5.08 -23.36 10.56
CA LYS A 70 -5.13 -24.64 11.28
C LYS A 70 -4.90 -24.47 12.78
N LEU A 71 -4.19 -23.42 13.19
CA LEU A 71 -3.90 -23.15 14.60
C LEU A 71 -4.96 -22.25 15.25
N CYS A 72 -5.97 -21.78 14.50
CA CYS A 72 -7.03 -20.88 14.97
C CYS A 72 -6.51 -19.70 15.81
N ARG A 73 -5.33 -19.16 15.46
CA ARG A 73 -4.71 -18.07 16.22
C ARG A 73 -5.51 -16.79 16.05
N ALA A 74 -5.52 -15.98 17.11
CA ALA A 74 -6.04 -14.62 17.08
C ALA A 74 -4.92 -13.64 17.42
N GLU A 75 -5.07 -12.38 17.03
CA GLU A 75 -4.20 -11.32 17.52
C GLU A 75 -4.42 -11.10 19.04
N PRO A 76 -3.46 -10.48 19.77
CA PRO A 76 -3.45 -10.43 21.23
C PRO A 76 -4.71 -9.88 21.92
N THR A 77 -5.47 -9.02 21.26
CA THR A 77 -6.73 -8.44 21.77
C THR A 77 -7.97 -9.28 21.44
N GLY A 78 -7.82 -10.35 20.66
CA GLY A 78 -8.88 -11.33 20.37
C GLY A 78 -9.99 -10.84 19.44
N HIS A 79 -9.79 -9.77 18.66
CA HIS A 79 -10.79 -9.24 17.74
C HIS A 79 -10.65 -9.76 16.31
N TYR A 80 -9.47 -10.26 15.92
CA TYR A 80 -9.21 -10.79 14.58
C TYR A 80 -8.51 -12.14 14.60
N LEU A 81 -8.96 -13.06 13.73
CA LEU A 81 -8.21 -14.28 13.42
C LEU A 81 -6.96 -13.94 12.60
N LEU A 82 -5.89 -14.67 12.88
CA LEU A 82 -4.60 -14.57 12.20
C LEU A 82 -4.28 -15.86 11.45
N PRO A 83 -3.79 -15.75 10.21
CA PRO A 83 -3.15 -16.89 9.56
C PRO A 83 -1.99 -17.46 10.39
N ASP A 84 -1.75 -18.76 10.25
CA ASP A 84 -0.77 -19.52 11.04
C ASP A 84 0.68 -19.05 10.87
N THR A 85 0.97 -18.33 9.78
CA THR A 85 2.32 -17.85 9.44
C THR A 85 2.49 -16.34 9.64
N ILE A 86 1.47 -15.65 10.15
CA ILE A 86 1.48 -14.20 10.37
C ILE A 86 1.53 -13.91 11.87
N VAL A 87 2.42 -13.01 12.29
CA VAL A 87 2.44 -12.46 13.64
C VAL A 87 1.93 -11.04 13.63
N ALA A 88 1.06 -10.72 14.59
CA ALA A 88 0.58 -9.35 14.84
C ALA A 88 1.21 -8.81 16.12
N VAL A 89 1.96 -7.71 16.00
CA VAL A 89 2.53 -6.98 17.12
C VAL A 89 1.64 -5.77 17.43
N PRO A 90 1.05 -5.67 18.63
CA PRO A 90 0.15 -4.57 18.97
C PRO A 90 0.92 -3.26 19.10
N VAL A 91 0.37 -2.19 18.50
CA VAL A 91 0.84 -0.81 18.63
C VAL A 91 -0.16 0.01 19.44
N LEU A 92 -1.45 -0.12 19.10
CA LEU A 92 -2.61 0.48 19.79
C LEU A 92 -2.43 1.97 20.13
N LYS A 93 -2.02 2.79 19.15
CA LYS A 93 -1.68 4.20 19.33
C LYS A 93 -2.52 5.12 18.46
N VAL A 94 -3.12 6.16 19.05
CA VAL A 94 -3.77 7.26 18.32
C VAL A 94 -2.80 8.43 18.13
N LYS A 95 -2.81 9.05 16.96
CA LYS A 95 -2.02 10.22 16.58
C LYS A 95 -2.93 11.23 15.89
N LEU A 96 -2.88 12.48 16.31
CA LEU A 96 -3.57 13.60 15.68
C LEU A 96 -2.54 14.65 15.29
N ASP A 97 -2.62 15.15 14.06
CA ASP A 97 -1.82 16.29 13.66
C ASP A 97 -2.34 17.56 14.35
N GLU A 98 -1.52 18.15 15.22
CA GLU A 98 -1.86 19.41 15.90
C GLU A 98 -1.76 20.65 14.99
N MET A 99 -1.03 20.49 13.89
CA MET A 99 -0.82 21.50 12.88
C MET A 99 -0.77 20.81 11.52
N ALA A 100 -1.44 21.37 10.51
CA ALA A 100 -1.41 20.83 9.16
C ALA A 100 0.01 20.78 8.59
N ASN A 101 0.36 19.72 7.88
CA ASN A 101 1.57 19.65 7.07
C ASN A 101 1.37 20.49 5.80
N TYR A 102 2.34 21.33 5.46
CA TYR A 102 2.31 22.16 4.24
C TYR A 102 3.18 21.54 3.16
N TYR A 103 2.62 21.40 1.97
CA TYR A 103 3.32 20.95 0.77
C TYR A 103 3.13 22.01 -0.31
N GLU A 104 4.23 22.60 -0.75
CA GLU A 104 4.20 23.70 -1.72
C GLU A 104 3.66 23.25 -3.08
N ASN A 105 4.06 22.04 -3.51
CA ASN A 105 3.70 21.48 -4.80
C ASN A 105 3.52 19.95 -4.74
N PHE A 106 3.10 19.38 -5.88
CA PHE A 106 2.86 17.95 -6.01
C PHE A 106 4.12 17.10 -5.75
N GLN A 107 5.33 17.57 -6.08
CA GLN A 107 6.55 16.78 -5.88
C GLN A 107 6.85 16.57 -4.40
N ASN A 108 6.68 17.61 -3.57
CA ASN A 108 6.87 17.46 -2.13
C ASN A 108 5.85 16.48 -1.51
N PHE A 109 4.63 16.41 -2.06
CA PHE A 109 3.63 15.45 -1.60
C PHE A 109 3.80 14.04 -2.22
N LYS A 110 4.47 13.90 -3.37
CA LYS A 110 4.65 12.62 -4.07
C LYS A 110 5.36 11.59 -3.19
N GLU A 111 6.39 11.99 -2.46
CA GLU A 111 7.12 11.10 -1.55
C GLU A 111 6.20 10.47 -0.50
N LYS A 112 5.21 11.23 0.01
CA LYS A 112 4.20 10.74 0.94
C LYS A 112 3.36 9.61 0.33
N ILE A 113 3.06 9.69 -0.97
CA ILE A 113 2.31 8.67 -1.71
C ILE A 113 3.19 7.44 -1.96
N SER A 114 4.43 7.63 -2.42
CA SER A 114 5.35 6.52 -2.69
C SER A 114 5.70 5.74 -1.42
N ASN A 115 5.80 6.40 -0.27
CA ASN A 115 6.10 5.76 1.03
C ASN A 115 4.97 4.88 1.61
N THR A 116 3.86 4.69 0.88
CA THR A 116 2.83 3.70 1.24
C THR A 116 3.33 2.27 1.07
N PHE A 117 4.33 2.05 0.22
CA PHE A 117 5.06 0.79 0.10
C PHE A 117 6.57 1.06 0.19
N VAL A 118 7.28 0.34 1.06
CA VAL A 118 8.74 0.41 1.15
C VAL A 118 9.34 -0.92 0.69
N GLY A 119 10.02 -0.89 -0.45
CA GLY A 119 10.79 -2.02 -0.98
C GLY A 119 12.21 -2.13 -0.38
N ALA A 120 12.77 -3.33 -0.33
CA ALA A 120 14.15 -3.55 0.11
C ALA A 120 15.20 -2.79 -0.73
N ALA A 121 16.05 -2.02 -0.01
CA ALA A 121 17.20 -1.25 -0.48
C ALA A 121 16.97 -0.44 -1.76
N SER A 122 16.35 0.72 -1.58
CA SER A 122 16.11 1.76 -2.59
C SER A 122 17.36 2.47 -3.13
N GLY A 123 18.57 2.09 -2.69
CA GLY A 123 19.81 2.82 -2.95
C GLY A 123 20.47 2.56 -4.32
N GLU A 124 20.09 1.51 -5.05
CA GLU A 124 20.79 1.10 -6.28
C GLU A 124 20.11 1.54 -7.59
N TYR A 125 18.83 1.96 -7.57
CA TYR A 125 18.04 2.03 -8.80
C TYR A 125 17.26 3.34 -8.96
N ALA A 126 17.72 4.19 -9.88
CA ALA A 126 17.13 5.50 -10.21
C ALA A 126 15.67 5.45 -10.73
N TRP A 127 15.17 4.26 -11.09
CA TRP A 127 13.78 4.06 -11.52
C TRP A 127 12.79 3.90 -10.36
N LEU A 128 13.25 3.67 -9.13
CA LEU A 128 12.37 3.57 -7.95
C LEU A 128 11.64 4.87 -7.63
N SER A 129 12.13 6.02 -8.09
CA SER A 129 11.42 7.31 -8.00
C SER A 129 10.13 7.38 -8.84
N ALA A 130 9.85 6.35 -9.66
CA ALA A 130 8.57 6.16 -10.34
C ALA A 130 7.55 5.32 -9.53
N SER A 131 7.92 4.84 -8.33
CA SER A 131 7.00 4.13 -7.43
C SER A 131 5.71 4.92 -7.22
N ALA A 132 4.59 4.21 -7.21
CA ALA A 132 3.22 4.71 -7.10
C ALA A 132 2.78 5.69 -8.19
N SER A 133 3.59 5.95 -9.22
CA SER A 133 3.31 7.00 -10.21
C SER A 133 2.07 6.74 -11.08
N PHE A 134 1.61 5.49 -11.17
CA PHE A 134 0.37 5.07 -11.85
C PHE A 134 -0.81 4.83 -10.91
N SER A 135 -0.59 4.93 -9.60
CA SER A 135 -1.64 4.73 -8.61
C SER A 135 -2.78 5.74 -8.77
N LYS A 136 -3.99 5.32 -8.36
CA LYS A 136 -5.18 6.18 -8.40
C LYS A 136 -4.98 7.45 -7.57
N ILE A 137 -4.34 7.31 -6.41
CA ILE A 137 -4.08 8.42 -5.49
C ILE A 137 -3.07 9.42 -6.09
N ASN A 138 -2.01 8.93 -6.75
CA ASN A 138 -1.04 9.77 -7.44
C ASN A 138 -1.69 10.56 -8.57
N LYS A 139 -2.46 9.88 -9.44
CA LYS A 139 -3.19 10.52 -10.55
C LYS A 139 -4.16 11.59 -10.07
N LYS A 140 -5.09 11.23 -9.17
CA LYS A 140 -6.10 12.15 -8.62
C LYS A 140 -5.46 13.35 -7.93
N THR A 141 -4.39 13.12 -7.16
CA THR A 141 -3.69 14.20 -6.46
C THR A 141 -2.96 15.12 -7.44
N LYS A 142 -2.24 14.57 -8.42
CA LYS A 142 -1.57 15.34 -9.49
C LYS A 142 -2.57 16.19 -10.28
N GLU A 143 -3.72 15.61 -10.63
CA GLU A 143 -4.82 16.30 -11.31
C GLU A 143 -5.37 17.46 -10.48
N ASN A 144 -5.58 17.26 -9.17
CA ASN A 144 -6.04 18.33 -8.27
C ASN A 144 -5.02 19.46 -8.15
N PHE A 145 -3.73 19.16 -7.95
CA PHE A 145 -2.67 20.17 -7.93
C PHE A 145 -2.65 21.00 -9.22
N ALA A 146 -2.74 20.34 -10.39
CA ALA A 146 -2.75 21.01 -11.68
C ALA A 146 -4.03 21.85 -11.90
N LYS A 147 -5.20 21.31 -11.53
CA LYS A 147 -6.50 21.97 -11.67
C LYS A 147 -6.58 23.25 -10.84
N TYR A 148 -6.12 23.19 -9.59
CA TYR A 148 -6.25 24.29 -8.65
C TYR A 148 -5.04 25.24 -8.63
N LYS A 149 -3.93 24.86 -9.28
CA LYS A 149 -2.65 25.61 -9.26
C LYS A 149 -2.32 26.05 -7.82
N SER A 150 -2.24 25.05 -6.95
CA SER A 150 -2.39 25.20 -5.50
C SER A 150 -1.25 24.57 -4.73
N SER A 151 -1.00 25.06 -3.52
CA SER A 151 -0.31 24.30 -2.47
C SER A 151 -1.31 23.43 -1.70
N LEU A 152 -0.82 22.57 -0.81
CA LEU A 152 -1.63 21.62 -0.05
C LEU A 152 -1.35 21.73 1.45
N LEU A 153 -2.44 21.82 2.23
CA LEU A 153 -2.46 21.53 3.65
C LEU A 153 -2.99 20.11 3.87
N TYR A 154 -2.26 19.31 4.65
CA TYR A 154 -2.59 17.92 4.94
C TYR A 154 -2.63 17.68 6.45
N THR A 155 -3.78 17.26 6.96
CA THR A 155 -3.98 16.87 8.36
C THR A 155 -4.49 15.44 8.43
N LYS A 156 -4.14 14.71 9.49
CA LYS A 156 -4.67 13.37 9.73
C LYS A 156 -4.96 13.09 11.20
N LEU A 157 -5.91 12.19 11.41
CA LEU A 157 -6.12 11.41 12.62
C LEU A 157 -5.83 9.95 12.27
N GLN A 158 -4.90 9.32 12.97
CA GLN A 158 -4.43 7.98 12.67
C GLN A 158 -4.46 7.13 13.93
N TYR A 159 -4.98 5.92 13.82
CA TYR A 159 -4.87 4.87 14.82
C TYR A 159 -4.03 3.73 14.28
N ASP A 160 -2.95 3.41 14.97
CA ASP A 160 -2.06 2.29 14.70
C ASP A 160 -2.52 1.10 15.53
N ALA A 161 -3.05 0.07 14.87
CA ALA A 161 -3.57 -1.12 15.55
C ALA A 161 -2.44 -2.15 15.75
N PHE A 162 -1.97 -2.73 14.65
CA PHE A 162 -0.97 -3.80 14.65
C PHE A 162 0.05 -3.62 13.53
N ASN A 163 1.28 -4.05 13.79
CA ASN A 163 2.25 -4.35 12.76
C ASN A 163 2.18 -5.85 12.47
N LEU A 164 1.93 -6.21 11.21
CA LEU A 164 1.89 -7.58 10.75
C LEU A 164 3.22 -7.97 10.13
N TYR A 165 3.71 -9.16 10.48
CA TYR A 165 4.95 -9.73 9.95
C TYR A 165 4.73 -11.17 9.52
N GLN A 166 5.42 -11.57 8.47
CA GLN A 166 5.56 -12.97 8.09
C GLN A 166 6.56 -13.65 9.05
N ASP A 167 6.09 -14.55 9.90
CA ASP A 167 6.84 -15.19 11.01
C ASP A 167 7.65 -16.42 10.58
N SER A 168 7.22 -17.08 9.49
CA SER A 168 7.84 -18.31 8.99
C SER A 168 7.95 -18.29 7.46
N VAL A 169 8.67 -19.29 6.92
CA VAL A 169 8.61 -19.63 5.49
C VAL A 169 7.15 -19.93 5.16
N GLY A 170 6.45 -18.96 4.59
CA GLY A 170 5.07 -19.12 4.21
C GLY A 170 4.96 -20.26 3.20
N LEU A 171 3.88 -21.03 3.26
CA LEU A 171 3.58 -21.98 2.20
C LEU A 171 3.40 -21.19 0.90
N LEU A 172 4.10 -21.54 -0.17
CA LEU A 172 3.91 -20.85 -1.43
C LEU A 172 2.51 -21.16 -1.99
N ALA A 173 1.90 -20.15 -2.60
CA ALA A 173 0.67 -20.33 -3.33
C ALA A 173 0.90 -21.30 -4.50
N PRO A 174 0.04 -22.33 -4.71
CA PRO A 174 0.24 -23.30 -5.79
C PRO A 174 0.42 -22.67 -7.17
N GLY A 175 -0.37 -21.63 -7.47
CA GLY A 175 -0.24 -20.93 -8.75
C GLY A 175 1.10 -20.20 -8.92
N PHE A 176 1.79 -19.83 -7.84
CA PHE A 176 3.13 -19.24 -7.92
C PHE A 176 4.18 -20.34 -8.15
N ILE A 177 4.05 -21.48 -7.46
CA ILE A 177 4.89 -22.66 -7.68
C ILE A 177 4.83 -23.09 -9.14
N ASP A 178 3.62 -23.29 -9.68
CA ASP A 178 3.40 -23.74 -11.06
C ASP A 178 4.09 -22.82 -12.08
N ARG A 179 4.10 -21.50 -11.83
CA ARG A 179 4.78 -20.53 -12.71
C ARG A 179 6.29 -20.66 -12.66
N ILE A 180 6.87 -20.83 -11.48
CA ILE A 180 8.32 -21.04 -11.33
C ILE A 180 8.75 -22.37 -11.95
N GLU A 181 7.95 -23.43 -11.79
CA GLU A 181 8.20 -24.72 -12.42
C GLU A 181 8.13 -24.66 -13.95
N GLN A 182 7.20 -23.89 -14.53
CA GLN A 182 7.15 -23.65 -15.98
C GLN A 182 8.42 -22.95 -16.50
N ILE A 183 8.91 -21.92 -15.80
CA ILE A 183 10.16 -21.25 -16.17
C ILE A 183 11.34 -22.22 -16.03
N SER A 184 11.40 -22.96 -14.92
CA SER A 184 12.43 -23.98 -14.66
C SER A 184 12.51 -25.01 -15.79
N TYR A 185 11.36 -25.52 -16.24
CA TYR A 185 11.27 -26.42 -17.38
C TYR A 185 11.78 -25.76 -18.67
N SER A 186 11.31 -24.55 -19.01
CA SER A 186 11.75 -23.84 -20.22
C SER A 186 13.26 -23.57 -20.23
N VAL A 187 13.85 -23.18 -19.09
CA VAL A 187 15.30 -22.98 -18.97
C VAL A 187 16.05 -24.29 -19.16
N SER A 188 15.59 -25.37 -18.53
CA SER A 188 16.22 -26.70 -18.64
C SER A 188 16.18 -27.26 -20.07
N GLN A 189 15.13 -26.94 -20.82
CA GLN A 189 14.97 -27.30 -22.23
C GLN A 189 15.60 -26.29 -23.21
N LYS A 190 16.32 -25.28 -22.71
CA LYS A 190 16.95 -24.21 -23.52
C LYS A 190 15.94 -23.43 -24.39
N LEU A 191 14.69 -23.32 -23.93
CA LEU A 191 13.61 -22.58 -24.59
C LEU A 191 13.62 -21.11 -24.14
N THR A 192 14.66 -20.37 -24.54
CA THR A 192 14.97 -19.03 -24.01
C THR A 192 13.84 -18.01 -24.18
N TYR A 193 13.19 -17.96 -25.35
CA TYR A 193 12.07 -17.03 -25.59
C TYR A 193 10.87 -17.32 -24.69
N GLN A 194 10.57 -18.61 -24.48
CA GLN A 194 9.48 -19.02 -23.62
C GLN A 194 9.79 -18.70 -22.15
N ALA A 195 11.02 -18.96 -21.69
CA ALA A 195 11.44 -18.62 -20.34
C ALA A 195 11.33 -17.11 -20.06
N LYS A 196 11.76 -16.27 -21.02
CA LYS A 196 11.64 -14.81 -20.92
C LYS A 196 10.17 -14.37 -20.86
N TYR A 197 9.34 -14.87 -21.77
CA TYR A 197 7.90 -14.56 -21.77
C TYR A 197 7.22 -14.95 -20.45
N LEU A 198 7.54 -16.13 -19.92
CA LEU A 198 6.98 -16.59 -18.64
C LEU A 198 7.44 -15.72 -17.46
N ALA A 199 8.68 -15.23 -17.46
CA ALA A 199 9.16 -14.29 -16.46
C ALA A 199 8.43 -12.93 -16.53
N GLU A 200 8.19 -12.40 -17.74
CA GLU A 200 7.35 -11.20 -17.94
C GLU A 200 5.92 -11.42 -17.43
N MET A 201 5.36 -12.63 -17.66
CA MET A 201 4.05 -13.00 -17.16
C MET A 201 4.01 -13.12 -15.63
N ILE A 202 5.10 -13.51 -14.96
CA ILE A 202 5.19 -13.46 -13.49
C ILE A 202 5.08 -12.02 -13.00
N VAL A 203 5.83 -11.09 -13.60
CA VAL A 203 5.78 -9.66 -13.20
C VAL A 203 4.38 -9.08 -13.42
N LYS A 204 3.72 -9.43 -14.51
CA LYS A 204 2.33 -9.02 -14.77
C LYS A 204 1.33 -9.58 -13.74
N ASP A 205 1.45 -10.85 -13.40
CA ASP A 205 0.47 -11.57 -12.57
C ASP A 205 0.69 -11.34 -11.06
N TYR A 206 1.94 -11.20 -10.63
CA TYR A 206 2.37 -11.14 -9.23
C TYR A 206 3.11 -9.83 -8.86
N GLY A 207 3.23 -8.89 -9.79
CA GLY A 207 3.87 -7.60 -9.54
C GLY A 207 5.40 -7.68 -9.49
N THR A 208 6.01 -6.61 -8.97
CA THR A 208 7.48 -6.46 -8.90
C THR A 208 8.04 -6.86 -7.53
N HIS A 209 7.19 -6.82 -6.50
CA HIS A 209 7.51 -7.13 -5.11
C HIS A 209 6.52 -8.13 -4.54
N TYR A 210 6.79 -8.60 -3.33
CA TYR A 210 5.78 -9.22 -2.47
C TYR A 210 5.73 -8.50 -1.12
N VAL A 211 4.55 -8.45 -0.51
CA VAL A 211 4.34 -7.81 0.79
C VAL A 211 4.77 -8.77 1.90
N SER A 212 5.79 -8.40 2.67
CA SER A 212 6.32 -9.19 3.79
C SER A 212 5.85 -8.68 5.15
N SER A 213 5.44 -7.42 5.22
CA SER A 213 4.87 -6.82 6.43
C SER A 213 3.91 -5.68 6.08
N ALA A 214 3.05 -5.33 7.02
CA ALA A 214 2.15 -4.19 6.87
C ALA A 214 1.81 -3.56 8.22
N ASN A 215 1.64 -2.24 8.24
CA ASN A 215 1.03 -1.53 9.36
C ASN A 215 -0.47 -1.44 9.11
N THR A 216 -1.25 -1.83 10.11
CA THR A 216 -2.71 -1.83 10.06
C THR A 216 -3.29 -0.85 11.07
N GLY A 217 -4.45 -0.33 10.74
CA GLY A 217 -5.10 0.66 11.58
C GLY A 217 -6.24 1.36 10.88
N ALA A 218 -6.54 2.57 11.32
CA ALA A 218 -7.51 3.44 10.68
C ALA A 218 -6.90 4.82 10.52
N MET A 219 -7.21 5.50 9.42
CA MET A 219 -6.74 6.86 9.18
C MET A 219 -7.85 7.69 8.57
N ILE A 220 -8.04 8.89 9.08
CA ILE A 220 -8.88 9.92 8.50
C ILE A 220 -7.95 11.06 8.12
N GLU A 221 -8.00 11.49 6.88
CA GLU A 221 -7.13 12.53 6.35
C GLU A 221 -7.93 13.62 5.65
N GLN A 222 -7.49 14.86 5.83
CA GLN A 222 -8.04 16.00 5.11
C GLN A 222 -6.95 16.63 4.25
N LYS A 223 -7.27 16.80 2.97
CA LYS A 223 -6.45 17.47 1.96
C LYS A 223 -7.12 18.77 1.59
N THR A 224 -6.54 19.90 1.98
CA THR A 224 -7.05 21.24 1.66
C THR A 224 -6.10 21.91 0.68
N PHE A 225 -6.56 22.05 -0.56
CA PHE A 225 -5.84 22.76 -1.61
C PHE A 225 -6.06 24.26 -1.43
N ILE A 226 -4.96 24.99 -1.27
CA ILE A 226 -4.95 26.44 -1.06
C ILE A 226 -4.27 27.13 -2.23
N GLU A 227 -4.59 28.38 -2.49
CA GLU A 227 -3.91 29.21 -3.48
C GLU A 227 -2.38 29.04 -3.42
N SER A 228 -1.70 28.94 -4.57
CA SER A 228 -0.23 29.05 -4.59
C SER A 228 0.16 30.53 -4.53
N TYR A 229 1.29 30.84 -3.90
CA TYR A 229 1.81 32.22 -3.77
C TYR A 229 0.82 33.20 -3.11
N PHE A 230 0.17 32.76 -2.03
CA PHE A 230 -0.72 33.61 -1.22
C PHE A 230 0.05 34.71 -0.49
N ALA A 231 -0.56 35.88 -0.38
CA ALA A 231 -0.21 36.89 0.60
C ALA A 231 -1.33 36.94 1.64
N PHE A 232 -0.99 36.80 2.91
CA PHE A 232 -1.98 36.94 3.97
C PHE A 232 -2.34 38.41 4.16
N GLU A 233 -3.63 38.70 4.25
CA GLU A 233 -4.10 40.01 4.70
C GLU A 233 -3.94 40.12 6.22
N GLY A 234 -3.54 41.30 6.71
CA GLY A 234 -3.39 41.56 8.14
C GLY A 234 -2.24 40.78 8.80
N ASN A 235 -2.47 40.28 10.03
CA ASN A 235 -1.46 39.61 10.86
C ASN A 235 -1.45 38.08 10.73
N ALA A 236 -2.16 37.51 9.75
CA ALA A 236 -2.19 36.06 9.57
C ALA A 236 -0.81 35.52 9.16
N THR A 237 -0.51 34.31 9.62
CA THR A 237 0.77 33.64 9.31
C THR A 237 0.52 32.25 8.75
N LEU A 238 1.50 31.68 8.04
CA LEU A 238 1.39 30.32 7.53
C LEU A 238 1.22 29.31 8.66
N GLU A 239 1.94 29.50 9.77
CA GLU A 239 1.80 28.68 10.97
C GLU A 239 0.38 28.77 11.55
N GLY A 240 -0.14 29.99 11.74
CA GLY A 240 -1.51 30.22 12.22
C GLY A 240 -2.56 29.58 11.30
N VAL A 241 -2.41 29.68 9.98
CA VAL A 241 -3.29 29.04 8.99
C VAL A 241 -3.20 27.52 9.04
N ARG A 242 -2.01 26.95 9.27
CA ARG A 242 -1.83 25.49 9.44
C ARG A 242 -2.49 24.98 10.73
N ILE A 243 -2.41 25.76 11.82
CA ILE A 243 -3.13 25.47 13.07
C ILE A 243 -4.64 25.61 12.85
N ALA A 244 -5.10 26.65 12.12
CA ALA A 244 -6.51 26.82 11.77
C ALA A 244 -7.06 25.65 10.96
N ALA A 245 -6.27 25.09 10.04
CA ALA A 245 -6.64 23.92 9.27
C ALA A 245 -6.77 22.66 10.15
N ALA A 246 -5.82 22.44 11.05
CA ALA A 246 -5.90 21.35 12.03
C ALA A 246 -7.09 21.52 12.99
N ALA A 247 -7.36 22.74 13.45
CA ALA A 247 -8.49 23.03 14.33
C ALA A 247 -9.83 22.77 13.62
N LYS A 248 -9.93 23.18 12.34
CA LYS A 248 -11.10 22.90 11.49
C LYS A 248 -11.30 21.40 11.29
N PHE A 249 -10.23 20.64 11.09
CA PHE A 249 -10.27 19.17 11.00
C PHE A 249 -10.70 18.54 12.33
N GLY A 250 -10.17 19.01 13.46
CA GLY A 250 -10.48 18.51 14.80
C GLY A 250 -11.95 18.63 15.19
N ARG A 251 -12.67 19.65 14.66
CA ARG A 251 -14.12 19.84 14.89
C ARG A 251 -14.97 18.66 14.43
N PHE A 252 -14.50 17.82 13.49
CA PHE A 252 -15.21 16.60 13.11
C PHE A 252 -15.30 15.56 14.24
N PHE A 253 -14.55 15.75 15.32
CA PHE A 253 -14.40 14.79 16.41
C PHE A 253 -14.72 15.40 17.78
N ASN A 254 -15.65 16.38 17.80
CA ASN A 254 -16.07 17.27 18.90
C ASN A 254 -16.02 16.71 20.35
N ALA A 255 -16.14 15.39 20.55
CA ALA A 255 -16.13 14.73 21.88
C ALA A 255 -14.76 14.21 22.36
N PHE A 256 -13.74 14.03 21.50
CA PHE A 256 -12.45 13.44 21.90
C PHE A 256 -11.34 14.46 22.23
N PHE A 257 -11.43 15.70 21.73
CA PHE A 257 -10.27 16.61 21.66
C PHE A 257 -10.58 18.08 21.97
N SER A 258 -11.64 18.37 22.75
CA SER A 258 -12.21 19.71 23.00
C SER A 258 -11.26 20.78 23.58
N ASN A 259 -10.01 20.46 23.91
CA ASN A 259 -9.09 21.35 24.63
C ASN A 259 -7.80 21.75 23.89
N HIS A 260 -7.55 21.30 22.65
CA HIS A 260 -6.17 21.35 22.12
C HIS A 260 -5.85 22.39 21.02
N GLN A 261 -6.81 23.04 20.36
CA GLN A 261 -6.48 23.94 19.24
C GLN A 261 -7.44 25.13 19.10
N SER A 262 -7.03 26.30 19.60
CA SER A 262 -7.69 27.57 19.29
C SER A 262 -6.84 28.36 18.29
N ALA A 263 -7.21 28.32 17.01
CA ALA A 263 -6.64 29.21 16.02
C ALA A 263 -7.26 30.62 16.14
N SER A 264 -6.48 31.67 15.85
CA SER A 264 -7.00 33.04 15.86
C SER A 264 -8.11 33.20 14.80
N VAL A 265 -9.04 34.13 15.03
CA VAL A 265 -10.11 34.43 14.06
C VAL A 265 -9.51 34.90 12.72
N VAL A 266 -8.41 35.65 12.78
CA VAL A 266 -7.69 36.17 11.60
C VAL A 266 -7.13 35.02 10.76
N ASP A 267 -6.49 34.03 11.39
CA ASP A 267 -5.95 32.86 10.68
C ASP A 267 -7.04 31.95 10.10
N GLN A 268 -8.18 31.80 10.81
CA GLN A 268 -9.33 31.05 10.30
C GLN A 268 -9.95 31.71 9.06
N GLN A 269 -10.04 33.05 9.07
CA GLN A 269 -10.51 33.81 7.92
C GLN A 269 -9.52 33.74 6.75
N ALA A 270 -8.22 33.87 7.03
CA ALA A 270 -7.17 33.72 6.03
C ALA A 270 -7.21 32.33 5.37
N LEU A 271 -7.33 31.25 6.14
CA LEU A 271 -7.51 29.89 5.62
C LEU A 271 -8.73 29.79 4.70
N THR A 272 -9.86 30.37 5.11
CA THR A 272 -11.10 30.33 4.33
C THR A 272 -10.94 31.06 2.99
N ASN A 273 -10.29 32.23 2.99
CA ASN A 273 -10.09 33.04 1.79
C ASN A 273 -9.21 32.35 0.75
N ILE A 274 -8.15 31.66 1.18
CA ILE A 274 -7.19 31.03 0.26
C ILE A 274 -7.60 29.61 -0.16
N THR A 275 -8.57 28.99 0.51
CA THR A 275 -8.97 27.60 0.21
C THR A 275 -9.65 27.52 -1.15
N LYS A 276 -9.08 26.73 -2.07
CA LYS A 276 -9.68 26.45 -3.39
C LYS A 276 -10.54 25.19 -3.37
N SER A 277 -10.14 24.17 -2.60
CA SER A 277 -10.89 22.92 -2.45
C SER A 277 -10.47 22.16 -1.19
N SER A 278 -11.35 21.31 -0.66
CA SER A 278 -11.03 20.43 0.47
C SER A 278 -11.66 19.07 0.29
N PHE A 279 -10.91 18.02 0.61
CA PHE A 279 -11.36 16.63 0.56
C PHE A 279 -11.08 15.97 1.91
N LEU A 280 -12.07 15.26 2.43
CA LEU A 280 -11.94 14.39 3.60
C LEU A 280 -11.98 12.95 3.09
N GLU A 281 -11.04 12.11 3.51
CA GLU A 281 -10.94 10.71 3.09
C GLU A 281 -10.70 9.83 4.32
N THR A 282 -11.31 8.64 4.35
CA THR A 282 -11.18 7.65 5.42
C THR A 282 -10.59 6.35 4.87
N ASN A 283 -9.55 5.83 5.50
CA ASN A 283 -8.97 4.53 5.25
C ASN A 283 -9.19 3.65 6.49
N GLY A 284 -10.14 2.72 6.40
CA GLY A 284 -10.67 2.04 7.59
C GLY A 284 -11.42 3.00 8.51
N GLY A 285 -11.64 2.60 9.76
CA GLY A 285 -12.32 3.40 10.77
C GLY A 285 -13.82 3.59 10.50
N PRO A 286 -14.43 4.65 11.09
CA PRO A 286 -15.84 4.95 10.91
C PRO A 286 -16.16 5.50 9.51
N ASP A 287 -17.41 5.30 9.09
CA ASP A 287 -17.95 5.85 7.83
C ASP A 287 -17.84 7.39 7.80
N ILE A 288 -17.36 7.93 6.69
CA ILE A 288 -17.22 9.38 6.46
C ILE A 288 -18.53 10.15 6.68
N ASN A 289 -19.68 9.57 6.32
CA ASN A 289 -20.98 10.22 6.51
C ASN A 289 -21.35 10.35 7.99
N LYS A 290 -20.89 9.42 8.84
CA LYS A 290 -21.08 9.50 10.29
C LYS A 290 -20.17 10.55 10.91
N ILE A 291 -18.96 10.72 10.38
CA ILE A 291 -18.03 11.79 10.79
C ILE A 291 -18.63 13.17 10.49
N LEU A 292 -19.18 13.34 9.28
CA LEU A 292 -19.76 14.61 8.85
C LEU A 292 -21.07 14.97 9.56
N SER A 293 -21.77 14.01 10.16
CA SER A 293 -23.03 14.24 10.88
C SER A 293 -22.87 14.51 12.39
N ASP A 294 -21.64 14.73 12.86
CA ASP A 294 -21.29 15.11 14.25
C ASP A 294 -21.71 14.09 15.33
N ASN A 295 -22.03 12.86 14.91
CA ASN A 295 -22.39 11.72 15.77
C ASN A 295 -21.33 10.61 15.76
N ALA A 296 -20.14 10.89 15.23
CA ALA A 296 -19.07 9.91 15.17
C ALA A 296 -18.32 9.80 16.50
N THR A 297 -18.59 8.72 17.23
CA THR A 297 -17.55 8.13 18.08
C THR A 297 -16.52 7.47 17.15
N PHE A 298 -15.22 7.73 17.35
CA PHE A 298 -14.14 7.04 16.64
C PHE A 298 -14.09 5.57 17.09
N ASN A 299 -15.05 4.78 16.64
CA ASN A 299 -15.14 3.35 16.92
C ASN A 299 -14.38 2.61 15.82
N ILE A 300 -13.25 2.02 16.21
CA ILE A 300 -12.25 1.48 15.29
C ILE A 300 -12.56 0.00 15.05
N GLU A 301 -13.69 -0.25 14.42
CA GLU A 301 -14.10 -1.63 14.13
C GLU A 301 -13.44 -2.19 12.87
N ASN A 302 -13.09 -1.31 11.94
CA ASN A 302 -12.55 -1.68 10.64
C ASN A 302 -11.11 -1.19 10.52
N ILE A 303 -10.15 -2.03 10.87
CA ILE A 303 -8.74 -1.74 10.58
C ILE A 303 -8.40 -2.21 9.16
N VAL A 304 -7.60 -1.42 8.46
CA VAL A 304 -7.08 -1.71 7.13
C VAL A 304 -5.57 -1.53 7.12
N PRO A 305 -4.84 -2.19 6.21
CA PRO A 305 -3.44 -1.84 5.99
C PRO A 305 -3.34 -0.46 5.33
N TYR A 306 -2.42 0.36 5.83
CA TYR A 306 -2.16 1.69 5.27
C TYR A 306 -0.70 1.89 4.84
N ASN A 307 0.23 1.11 5.39
CA ASN A 307 1.61 1.03 4.93
C ASN A 307 2.00 -0.44 4.74
N PHE A 308 2.79 -0.70 3.71
CA PHE A 308 3.30 -2.01 3.36
C PHE A 308 4.82 -1.96 3.30
N ASN A 309 5.47 -3.05 3.66
CA ASN A 309 6.87 -3.27 3.30
C ASN A 309 6.99 -4.61 2.60
N GLY A 310 7.98 -4.72 1.73
CA GLY A 310 8.16 -5.90 0.92
C GLY A 310 9.55 -6.00 0.33
N ASP A 311 9.84 -7.18 -0.19
CA ASP A 311 11.06 -7.43 -0.91
C ASP A 311 10.76 -7.71 -2.38
N TRP A 312 11.83 -7.76 -3.18
CA TRP A 312 11.72 -8.08 -4.60
C TRP A 312 11.12 -9.46 -4.82
N LEU A 313 10.21 -9.57 -5.79
CA LEU A 313 9.53 -10.84 -6.08
C LEU A 313 10.52 -11.97 -6.44
N TYR A 314 11.60 -11.65 -7.14
CA TYR A 314 12.61 -12.66 -7.51
C TYR A 314 13.30 -13.30 -6.29
N GLN A 315 13.34 -12.63 -5.13
CA GLN A 315 13.98 -13.17 -3.92
C GLN A 315 13.20 -14.34 -3.31
N VAL A 316 11.91 -14.47 -3.63
CA VAL A 316 11.10 -15.64 -3.25
C VAL A 316 11.62 -16.92 -3.91
N VAL A 317 12.24 -16.81 -5.09
CA VAL A 317 12.86 -17.94 -5.80
C VAL A 317 14.17 -18.30 -5.11
N SER A 318 14.12 -19.21 -4.14
CA SER A 318 15.30 -19.58 -3.34
C SER A 318 15.34 -21.08 -3.09
N LYS A 319 16.52 -21.59 -2.69
CA LYS A 319 16.68 -23.01 -2.37
C LYS A 319 15.78 -23.46 -1.22
N ARG A 320 15.47 -22.53 -0.30
CA ARG A 320 14.56 -22.74 0.81
C ARG A 320 13.14 -23.00 0.34
N ASN A 321 12.65 -22.23 -0.63
CA ASN A 321 11.29 -22.33 -1.15
C ASN A 321 11.13 -23.38 -2.27
N PHE A 322 12.21 -23.67 -3.00
CA PHE A 322 12.25 -24.64 -4.10
C PHE A 322 13.39 -25.65 -3.89
N PRO A 323 13.28 -26.55 -2.88
CA PRO A 323 14.35 -27.45 -2.49
C PRO A 323 14.71 -28.47 -3.58
N ASN A 324 13.81 -28.75 -4.53
CA ASN A 324 14.02 -29.73 -5.59
C ASN A 324 14.68 -29.15 -6.85
N ILE A 325 14.90 -27.83 -6.92
CA ILE A 325 15.55 -27.17 -8.06
C ILE A 325 17.04 -26.94 -7.72
N SER A 326 17.94 -27.12 -8.70
CA SER A 326 19.37 -26.85 -8.52
C SER A 326 19.64 -25.36 -8.30
N ILE A 327 20.72 -25.02 -7.59
CA ILE A 327 21.04 -23.63 -7.28
C ILE A 327 21.28 -22.82 -8.55
N ASP A 328 22.02 -23.36 -9.52
CA ASP A 328 22.31 -22.67 -10.79
C ASP A 328 21.03 -22.35 -11.57
N LEU A 329 20.06 -23.27 -11.57
CA LEU A 329 18.79 -23.06 -12.22
C LEU A 329 17.95 -22.00 -11.49
N LEU A 330 17.96 -21.98 -10.16
CA LEU A 330 17.30 -20.93 -9.37
C LEU A 330 17.89 -19.55 -9.65
N LEU A 331 19.22 -19.43 -9.73
CA LEU A 331 19.89 -18.16 -10.06
C LEU A 331 19.50 -17.67 -11.47
N ASN A 332 19.42 -18.57 -12.44
CA ASN A 332 18.94 -18.23 -13.79
C ASN A 332 17.48 -17.73 -13.78
N ILE A 333 16.60 -18.37 -13.03
CA ILE A 333 15.20 -17.96 -12.89
C ILE A 333 15.11 -16.59 -12.21
N GLN A 334 15.86 -16.38 -11.12
CA GLN A 334 15.94 -15.08 -10.44
C GLN A 334 16.37 -13.97 -11.41
N HIS A 335 17.40 -14.21 -12.21
CA HIS A 335 17.90 -13.25 -13.19
C HIS A 335 16.85 -12.92 -14.26
N LEU A 336 16.12 -13.91 -14.77
CA LEU A 336 15.03 -13.69 -15.73
C LEU A 336 13.92 -12.80 -15.15
N ILE A 337 13.49 -13.06 -13.91
CA ILE A 337 12.44 -12.27 -13.24
C ILE A 337 12.95 -10.85 -12.92
N LYS A 338 14.21 -10.72 -12.49
CA LYS A 338 14.86 -9.42 -12.26
C LYS A 338 14.86 -8.58 -13.55
N ASN A 339 15.34 -9.13 -14.65
CA ASN A 339 15.40 -8.43 -15.94
C ASN A 339 14.00 -8.05 -16.45
N ALA A 340 13.00 -8.92 -16.26
CA ALA A 340 11.62 -8.62 -16.61
C ALA A 340 11.06 -7.45 -15.77
N THR A 341 11.42 -7.40 -14.49
CA THR A 341 11.08 -6.31 -13.58
C THR A 341 11.74 -5.00 -14.01
N GLU A 342 13.04 -5.01 -14.28
CA GLU A 342 13.79 -3.85 -14.77
C GLU A 342 13.17 -3.32 -16.08
N THR A 343 12.90 -4.21 -17.04
CA THR A 343 12.24 -3.86 -18.31
C THR A 343 10.86 -3.22 -18.07
N TYR A 344 10.08 -3.73 -17.12
CA TYR A 344 8.77 -3.16 -16.78
C TYR A 344 8.90 -1.70 -16.29
N TYR A 345 9.87 -1.39 -15.43
CA TYR A 345 10.11 -0.02 -14.99
C TYR A 345 10.65 0.87 -16.12
N GLU A 346 11.63 0.41 -16.89
CA GLU A 346 12.21 1.16 -18.00
C GLU A 346 11.15 1.57 -19.03
N LYS A 347 10.24 0.67 -19.37
CA LYS A 347 9.17 0.95 -20.35
C LYS A 347 8.08 1.87 -19.84
N ASN A 348 7.94 2.02 -18.52
CA ASN A 348 6.87 2.82 -17.90
C ASN A 348 7.38 4.10 -17.21
N THR A 349 8.68 4.36 -17.26
CA THR A 349 9.29 5.56 -16.69
C THR A 349 9.49 6.62 -17.77
N ILE A 350 8.77 7.73 -17.67
CA ILE A 350 8.97 8.91 -18.52
C ILE A 350 9.69 9.97 -17.70
N HIS A 351 10.89 10.34 -18.13
CA HIS A 351 11.70 11.41 -17.54
C HIS A 351 11.33 12.77 -18.13
N GLY A 352 11.45 13.82 -17.32
CA GLY A 352 11.27 15.20 -17.76
C GLY A 352 11.00 16.16 -16.61
N CYS A 353 10.47 17.35 -16.92
CA CYS A 353 10.14 18.36 -15.92
C CYS A 353 8.81 18.05 -15.24
N MET A 354 8.89 17.93 -13.92
CA MET A 354 7.80 17.55 -13.03
C MET A 354 7.25 18.73 -12.21
N ASP A 355 7.91 19.89 -12.27
CA ASP A 355 7.50 21.14 -11.64
C ASP A 355 6.40 21.81 -12.46
N MET A 356 5.23 21.99 -11.86
CA MET A 356 4.04 22.58 -12.50
C MET A 356 4.18 24.08 -12.75
N ASN A 357 5.12 24.74 -12.07
CA ASN A 357 5.37 26.18 -12.23
C ASN A 357 6.41 26.46 -13.32
N SER A 358 7.09 25.43 -13.83
CA SER A 358 8.07 25.54 -14.91
C SER A 358 7.40 25.61 -16.28
N PRO A 359 7.90 26.44 -17.22
CA PRO A 359 7.40 26.47 -18.60
C PRO A 359 7.61 25.14 -19.35
N ASN A 360 8.55 24.30 -18.89
CA ASN A 360 8.86 23.01 -19.50
C ASN A 360 8.07 21.84 -18.86
N PHE A 361 7.09 22.12 -18.00
CA PHE A 361 6.27 21.12 -17.33
C PHE A 361 5.61 20.15 -18.33
N ASP A 362 5.74 18.84 -18.08
CA ASP A 362 4.96 17.83 -18.78
C ASP A 362 4.18 16.94 -17.79
N PHE A 363 2.86 17.00 -17.92
CA PHE A 363 1.93 16.21 -17.10
C PHE A 363 2.11 14.69 -17.26
N LYS A 364 2.69 14.22 -18.37
CA LYS A 364 2.98 12.81 -18.61
C LYS A 364 4.20 12.30 -17.87
N VAL A 365 5.13 13.18 -17.47
CA VAL A 365 6.35 12.80 -16.76
C VAL A 365 6.03 12.09 -15.44
N ARG A 366 6.78 11.02 -15.18
CA ARG A 366 6.65 10.13 -14.01
C ARG A 366 7.86 10.17 -13.09
N ASN A 367 9.00 10.56 -13.64
CA ASN A 367 10.26 10.66 -12.92
C ASN A 367 10.96 11.98 -13.28
N ILE A 368 11.67 12.57 -12.32
CA ILE A 368 12.46 13.77 -12.57
C ILE A 368 13.59 13.39 -13.54
N GLU A 369 13.84 14.26 -14.51
CA GLU A 369 15.07 14.19 -15.28
C GLU A 369 16.23 14.65 -14.38
N PHE A 370 16.95 13.71 -13.78
CA PHE A 370 18.28 14.01 -13.28
C PHE A 370 19.19 14.15 -14.51
N LEU A 371 19.66 15.37 -14.78
CA LEU A 371 20.81 15.61 -15.66
C LEU A 371 22.09 15.05 -15.02
N ILE A 372 22.16 13.72 -14.85
CA ILE A 372 23.40 12.99 -14.57
C ILE A 372 23.63 12.03 -15.75
N LYS A 373 23.81 12.64 -16.91
CA LYS A 373 24.76 12.12 -17.90
C LYS A 373 25.82 13.19 -18.02
N ILE A 374 26.86 13.13 -17.17
CA ILE A 374 28.18 13.71 -17.44
C ILE A 374 29.13 13.24 -16.32
N PHE A 375 30.24 12.63 -16.75
CA PHE A 375 31.39 12.08 -16.01
C PHE A 375 31.16 10.78 -15.22
N PHE A 376 31.25 9.65 -15.91
CA PHE A 376 32.49 8.86 -15.89
C PHE A 376 32.64 8.19 -17.27
N LYS A 377 33.83 8.35 -17.84
CA LYS A 377 34.29 7.79 -19.10
C LYS A 377 35.16 6.59 -18.80
#